data_AF-A0A9P9AP36-F1
#
_entry.id   AF-A0A9P9AP36-F1
#
_cell.length_a   1.000
_cell.length_b   1.000
_cell.length_c   1.000
_cell.angle_alpha   90.00
_cell.angle_beta   90.00
_cell.angle_gamma   90.00
#
_symmetry.space_group_name_H-M   'P 1'
#
loop_
_entity.id
_entity.type
_entity.pdbx_description
1 polymer ?
#
loop_
_entity_poly.entity_id
_entity_poly.type
_entity_poly.pdbx_seq_one_letter_code
_entity_poly.pdbx_strand_id
1 'polypeptide(L)'
;MYVLKEVPGKCKCLAATQDIPKSTRILSEKPIIRVSEDAPDSPALRESMRRQADALSPDQRRVFLSMHDIHASDSASKMLDIFRTNALPSAEDEAGIFLCACRINHACDNNAQRS
;
A
#
# COMPACT_ATOMS: atom_id res chain seq x y z
N MET A 1 6.67 -18.57 2.26
CA MET A 1 6.46 -18.33 0.82
C MET A 1 7.09 -17.01 0.39
N TYR A 2 6.88 -15.92 1.14
CA TYR A 2 7.54 -14.64 0.90
C TYR A 2 7.94 -13.98 2.22
N VAL A 3 8.80 -12.95 2.14
CA VAL A 3 9.23 -12.10 3.25
C VAL A 3 9.27 -10.64 2.81
N LEU A 4 9.02 -9.72 3.74
CA LEU A 4 9.31 -8.30 3.53
C LEU A 4 10.79 -8.04 3.83
N LYS A 5 11.54 -7.59 2.82
CA LYS A 5 12.99 -7.35 2.92
C LYS A 5 13.34 -5.93 2.51
N GLU A 6 14.27 -5.32 3.21
CA GLU A 6 14.91 -4.09 2.73
C GLU A 6 15.90 -4.42 1.61
N VAL A 7 15.78 -3.72 0.50
CA VAL A 7 16.62 -3.93 -0.67
C VAL A 7 17.44 -2.65 -0.89
N PRO A 8 18.79 -2.70 -0.90
CA PRO A 8 19.62 -1.52 -1.12
C PRO A 8 19.21 -0.77 -2.39
N GLY A 9 19.03 0.55 -2.28
CA GLY A 9 18.56 1.39 -3.39
C GLY A 9 17.06 1.29 -3.71
N LYS A 10 16.29 0.54 -2.91
CA LYS A 10 14.81 0.45 -3.00
C LYS A 10 14.18 0.59 -1.63
N CYS A 11 12.86 0.77 -1.60
CA CYS A 11 12.05 0.67 -0.38
C CYS A 11 11.97 -0.79 0.11
N LYS A 12 11.23 -1.05 1.20
CA LYS A 12 10.90 -2.42 1.64
C LYS A 12 10.10 -3.15 0.56
N CYS A 13 10.53 -4.35 0.19
CA CYS A 13 9.97 -5.14 -0.92
C CYS A 13 9.45 -6.50 -0.47
N LEU A 14 8.49 -7.06 -1.21
CA LEU A 14 8.07 -8.45 -1.08
C LEU A 14 9.00 -9.38 -1.88
N ALA A 15 9.67 -10.32 -1.22
CA ALA A 15 10.59 -11.27 -1.85
C ALA A 15 10.16 -12.72 -1.61
N ALA A 16 10.18 -13.55 -2.65
CA ALA A 16 9.93 -14.99 -2.51
C ALA A 16 11.03 -15.65 -1.67
N THR A 17 10.64 -16.61 -0.82
CA THR A 17 11.58 -17.37 0.03
C THR A 17 11.80 -18.80 -0.47
N GLN A 18 11.14 -19.16 -1.57
CA GLN A 18 11.11 -20.49 -2.16
C GLN A 18 10.61 -20.38 -3.61
N ASP A 19 10.75 -21.44 -4.39
CA ASP A 19 10.18 -21.52 -5.73
C ASP A 19 8.65 -21.48 -5.69
N ILE A 20 8.06 -20.71 -6.61
CA ILE A 20 6.61 -20.51 -6.71
C ILE A 20 6.16 -21.00 -8.09
N PRO A 21 5.41 -22.11 -8.18
CA PRO A 21 4.84 -22.57 -9.43
C PRO A 21 3.92 -21.51 -10.05
N LYS A 22 3.88 -21.47 -11.39
CA LYS A 22 3.01 -20.56 -12.13
C LYS A 22 1.54 -20.72 -11.67
N SER A 23 0.82 -19.61 -11.60
CA SER A 23 -0.58 -19.54 -11.15
C SER A 23 -0.82 -19.84 -9.67
N THR A 24 0.24 -19.97 -8.86
CA THR A 24 0.07 -20.07 -7.40
C THR A 24 -0.30 -18.71 -6.81
N ARG A 25 -1.36 -18.66 -5.99
CA ARG A 25 -1.73 -17.44 -5.26
C ARG A 25 -0.68 -17.12 -4.20
N ILE A 26 0.00 -15.98 -4.36
CA ILE A 26 1.05 -15.51 -3.44
C ILE A 26 0.42 -14.89 -2.19
N LEU A 27 -0.56 -13.99 -2.35
CA LEU A 27 -1.22 -13.29 -1.26
C LEU A 27 -2.70 -13.03 -1.57
N SER A 28 -3.49 -12.88 -0.51
CA SER A 28 -4.87 -12.37 -0.54
C SER A 28 -5.04 -11.50 0.69
N GLU A 29 -5.25 -10.20 0.49
CA GLU A 29 -5.19 -9.20 1.54
C GLU A 29 -6.39 -8.25 1.41
N LYS A 30 -6.94 -7.80 2.55
CA LYS A 30 -7.95 -6.75 2.58
C LYS A 30 -7.25 -5.41 2.78
N PRO A 31 -7.66 -4.33 2.10
CA PRO A 31 -7.08 -3.02 2.35
C PRO A 31 -7.47 -2.54 3.76
N ILE A 32 -6.53 -1.87 4.41
CA ILE A 32 -6.67 -1.28 5.74
C ILE A 32 -7.18 0.18 5.70
N ILE A 33 -6.97 0.85 4.56
CA ILE A 33 -7.54 2.16 4.24
C ILE A 33 -8.11 2.05 2.82
N ARG A 34 -9.33 2.56 2.61
CA ARG A 34 -10.01 2.62 1.32
C ARG A 34 -10.50 4.04 1.05
N VAL A 35 -10.35 4.48 -0.19
CA VAL A 35 -10.96 5.71 -0.70
C VAL A 35 -11.38 5.48 -2.16
N SER A 36 -12.31 6.28 -2.68
CA SER A 36 -12.56 6.29 -4.13
C SER A 36 -11.32 6.76 -4.88
N GLU A 37 -10.96 6.06 -5.94
CA GLU A 37 -9.74 6.30 -6.74
C GLU A 37 -9.70 7.72 -7.31
N ASP A 38 -10.85 8.24 -7.73
CA ASP A 38 -11.01 9.59 -8.30
C ASP A 38 -11.34 10.67 -7.26
N ALA A 39 -11.28 10.35 -5.96
CA ALA A 39 -11.65 11.31 -4.92
C ALA A 39 -10.71 12.53 -4.92
N PRO A 40 -11.22 13.76 -5.11
CA PRO A 40 -10.40 14.95 -5.03
C PRO A 40 -9.89 15.17 -3.61
N ASP A 41 -8.73 15.83 -3.50
CA ASP A 41 -8.25 16.27 -2.20
C ASP A 41 -9.26 17.24 -1.57
N SER A 42 -9.86 16.82 -0.45
CA SER A 42 -10.88 17.57 0.25
C SER A 42 -10.75 17.34 1.76
N PRO A 43 -11.24 18.29 2.59
CA PRO A 43 -11.29 18.08 4.04
C PRO A 43 -12.03 16.79 4.43
N ALA A 44 -13.11 16.45 3.73
CA ALA A 44 -13.88 15.24 3.96
C ALA A 44 -13.08 13.96 3.68
N LEU A 45 -12.29 13.93 2.59
CA LEU A 45 -11.40 12.81 2.27
C LEU A 45 -10.34 12.64 3.37
N ARG A 46 -9.68 13.75 3.76
CA ARG A 46 -8.64 13.74 4.80
C ARG A 46 -9.20 13.28 6.16
N GLU A 47 -10.40 13.72 6.52
CA GLU A 47 -11.10 13.27 7.73
C GLU A 47 -11.46 11.78 7.66
N SER A 48 -11.98 11.31 6.53
CA SER A 48 -12.28 9.89 6.31
C SER A 48 -11.03 9.02 6.50
N MET A 49 -9.91 9.41 5.88
CA MET A 49 -8.64 8.72 6.03
C MET A 49 -8.12 8.73 7.46
N ARG A 50 -8.24 9.86 8.17
CA ARG A 50 -7.87 9.97 9.58
C ARG A 50 -8.69 9.00 10.44
N ARG A 51 -10.01 8.96 10.27
CA ARG A 51 -10.88 8.02 11.01
C ARG A 51 -10.51 6.57 10.76
N GLN A 52 -10.22 6.21 9.50
CA GLN A 52 -9.76 4.87 9.17
C GLN A 52 -8.41 4.56 9.83
N ALA A 53 -7.45 5.49 9.78
CA ALA A 53 -6.13 5.34 10.39
C ALA A 53 -6.18 5.24 11.93
N ASP A 54 -7.11 5.93 12.58
CA ASP A 54 -7.32 5.88 14.03
C ASP A 54 -8.02 4.58 14.48
N ALA A 55 -8.77 3.93 13.58
CA ALA A 55 -9.37 2.62 13.82
C ALA A 55 -8.40 1.44 13.61
N LEU A 56 -7.19 1.69 13.09
CA LEU A 56 -6.17 0.67 12.89
C LEU A 56 -5.55 0.21 14.21
N SER A 57 -5.04 -1.02 14.24
CA SER A 57 -4.17 -1.43 15.35
C SER A 57 -2.89 -0.58 15.37
N PRO A 58 -2.23 -0.42 16.54
CA PRO A 58 -0.97 0.33 16.63
C PRO A 58 0.10 -0.16 15.65
N ASP A 59 0.15 -1.47 15.39
CA ASP A 59 1.07 -2.08 14.44
C ASP A 59 0.73 -1.72 12.99
N GLN A 60 -0.53 -1.83 12.60
CA GLN A 60 -0.98 -1.48 11.25
C GLN A 60 -0.74 0.00 10.97
N ARG A 61 -1.07 0.88 11.92
CA ARG A 61 -0.86 2.32 11.83
C ARG A 61 0.64 2.65 11.70
N ARG A 62 1.49 2.01 12.51
CA ARG A 62 2.95 2.18 12.42
C ARG A 62 3.48 1.77 11.04
N VAL A 63 3.04 0.62 10.51
CA VAL A 63 3.49 0.17 9.18
C VAL A 63 2.99 1.11 8.09
N PHE A 64 1.73 1.53 8.12
CA PHE A 64 1.17 2.50 7.17
C PHE A 64 1.96 3.81 7.18
N LEU A 65 2.20 4.42 8.35
CA LEU A 65 2.93 5.69 8.46
C LEU A 65 4.43 5.57 8.14
N SER A 66 4.96 4.35 8.01
CA SER A 66 6.33 4.05 7.55
C SER A 66 6.43 3.81 6.03
N MET A 67 5.31 3.83 5.31
CA MET A 67 5.31 3.71 3.85
C MET A 67 5.98 4.92 3.19
N HIS A 68 6.35 4.77 1.92
CA HIS A 68 7.09 5.83 1.21
C HIS A 68 6.19 7.05 1.03
N ASP A 69 6.72 8.21 1.38
CA ASP A 69 6.07 9.51 1.24
C ASP A 69 6.84 10.32 0.20
N ILE A 70 6.20 10.59 -0.93
CA ILE A 70 6.80 11.35 -2.04
C ILE A 70 6.99 12.84 -1.70
N HIS A 71 6.26 13.36 -0.71
CA HIS A 71 6.23 14.78 -0.34
C HIS A 71 6.70 15.01 1.10
N ALA A 72 7.71 14.26 1.56
CA ALA A 72 8.20 14.22 2.95
C ALA A 72 8.49 15.57 3.67
N SER A 73 8.43 16.71 2.97
CA SER A 73 8.56 18.06 3.49
C SER A 73 7.24 18.75 3.90
N ASP A 74 6.06 18.32 3.44
CA ASP A 74 4.77 18.95 3.80
C ASP A 74 3.97 18.08 4.78
N SER A 75 3.80 18.57 6.01
CA SER A 75 3.17 17.81 7.10
C SER A 75 1.64 17.83 7.06
N ALA A 76 1.03 18.75 6.30
CA ALA A 76 -0.42 18.94 6.32
C ALA A 76 -1.20 17.79 5.66
N SER A 77 -0.55 17.03 4.77
CA SER A 77 -1.19 16.01 3.93
C SER A 77 -0.52 14.65 3.95
N LYS A 78 0.44 14.41 4.87
CA LYS A 78 1.27 13.19 4.93
C LYS A 78 0.52 11.87 4.70
N MET A 79 -0.65 11.67 5.32
CA MET A 79 -1.41 10.42 5.11
C MET A 79 -1.95 10.29 3.69
N LEU A 80 -2.39 11.39 3.08
CA LEU A 80 -2.85 11.43 1.69
C LEU A 80 -1.68 11.20 0.73
N ASP A 81 -0.52 11.77 1.01
CA ASP A 81 0.68 11.63 0.17
C ASP A 81 1.23 10.20 0.21
N ILE A 82 1.31 9.60 1.41
CA ILE A 82 1.60 8.18 1.57
C ILE A 82 0.57 7.34 0.81
N PHE A 83 -0.72 7.66 0.93
CA PHE A 83 -1.77 6.91 0.26
C PHE A 83 -1.61 6.96 -1.27
N ARG A 84 -1.49 8.15 -1.85
CA ARG A 84 -1.32 8.35 -3.30
C ARG A 84 -0.08 7.64 -3.85
N THR A 85 0.97 7.54 -3.04
CA THR A 85 2.23 6.92 -3.45
C THR A 85 2.17 5.39 -3.42
N ASN A 86 1.37 4.80 -2.52
CA ASN A 86 1.42 3.36 -2.25
C ASN A 86 0.12 2.61 -2.57
N ALA A 87 -1.01 3.30 -2.69
CA ALA A 87 -2.30 2.65 -2.87
C ALA A 87 -2.35 1.83 -4.17
N LEU A 88 -3.05 0.71 -4.09
CA LEU A 88 -3.32 -0.15 -5.24
C LEU A 88 -4.81 -0.08 -5.58
N PRO A 89 -5.17 -0.18 -6.86
CA PRO A 89 -6.58 -0.27 -7.25
C PRO A 89 -7.23 -1.52 -6.63
N SER A 90 -8.43 -1.35 -6.10
CA SER A 90 -9.25 -2.36 -5.43
C SER A 90 -10.53 -2.60 -6.25
N ALA A 91 -11.61 -3.08 -5.60
CA ALA A 91 -12.90 -3.27 -6.27
C ALA A 91 -13.54 -1.93 -6.65
N GLU A 92 -14.28 -1.90 -7.75
CA GLU A 92 -15.25 -0.84 -8.12
C GLU A 92 -14.79 0.60 -7.82
N ASP A 93 -13.81 1.11 -8.58
CA ASP A 93 -13.31 2.50 -8.51
C ASP A 93 -12.81 2.92 -7.12
N GLU A 94 -12.40 1.96 -6.30
CA GLU A 94 -11.70 2.20 -5.03
C GLU A 94 -10.20 1.96 -5.17
N ALA A 95 -9.42 2.77 -4.47
CA ALA A 95 -8.02 2.51 -4.18
C ALA A 95 -7.86 2.13 -2.70
N GLY A 96 -6.85 1.30 -2.40
CA GLY A 96 -6.62 0.84 -1.04
C GLY A 96 -5.17 0.66 -0.65
N ILE A 97 -4.91 0.76 0.65
CA ILE A 97 -3.60 0.44 1.24
C ILE A 97 -3.62 -0.99 1.77
N PHE A 98 -2.66 -1.77 1.30
CA PHE A 98 -2.42 -3.16 1.65
C PHE A 98 -1.01 -3.26 2.23
N LEU A 99 -0.86 -3.79 3.44
CA LEU A 99 0.41 -3.77 4.17
C LEU A 99 1.51 -4.57 3.46
N CYS A 100 1.13 -5.67 2.80
CA CYS A 100 2.05 -6.49 2.02
C CYS A 100 1.97 -6.18 0.53
N ALA A 101 0.77 -6.10 -0.06
CA ALA A 101 0.65 -5.97 -1.51
C ALA A 101 1.26 -4.66 -2.06
N CYS A 102 1.16 -3.55 -1.31
CA CYS A 102 1.80 -2.27 -1.68
C CYS A 102 3.34 -2.31 -1.68
N ARG A 103 3.96 -3.44 -1.26
CA ARG A 103 5.41 -3.66 -1.27
C ARG A 103 5.87 -4.48 -2.48
N ILE A 104 4.96 -4.85 -3.38
CA ILE A 104 5.32 -5.43 -4.67
C ILE A 104 5.83 -4.30 -5.56
N ASN A 105 7.08 -4.41 -6.00
CA ASN A 105 7.66 -3.39 -6.86
C ASN A 105 7.09 -3.48 -8.28
N HIS A 106 7.01 -2.32 -8.93
CA HIS A 106 6.85 -2.27 -10.38
C HIS A 106 8.08 -2.86 -11.09
N ALA A 107 7.83 -3.63 -12.14
CA ALA A 107 8.82 -4.08 -13.12
C ALA A 107 8.12 -4.20 -14.47
N CYS A 108 8.78 -3.78 -15.56
CA CYS A 108 8.22 -3.91 -16.91
C CYS A 108 8.07 -5.37 -17.34
N ASP A 109 8.97 -6.24 -16.88
CA ASP A 109 8.88 -7.70 -17.00
C ASP A 109 8.42 -8.26 -15.64
N ASN A 110 7.12 -8.28 -15.42
CA ASN A 110 6.52 -8.63 -14.15
C ASN A 110 6.44 -10.16 -13.96
N ASN A 111 6.77 -10.63 -12.76
CA ASN A 111 6.70 -12.05 -12.39
C ASN A 111 5.47 -12.42 -11.56
N ALA A 112 4.57 -11.46 -11.32
CA ALA A 112 3.30 -11.63 -10.63
C ALA A 112 2.24 -10.70 -11.23
N GLN A 113 0.97 -11.09 -11.11
CA GLN A 113 -0.17 -10.31 -11.60
C GLN A 113 -1.36 -10.41 -10.64
N ARG A 114 -2.23 -9.40 -10.67
CA ARG A 114 -3.54 -9.46 -10.04
C ARG A 114 -4.46 -10.29 -10.95
N SER A 115 -5.03 -11.37 -10.43
CA SER A 115 -5.99 -12.24 -11.12
C SER A 115 -7.41 -12.01 -10.62
#